data_AF-A0A1N6E4P3-F1
#
_entry.id   AF-A0A1N6E4P3-F1
#
_cell.length_a   1.000
_cell.length_b   1.000
_cell.length_c   1.000
_cell.angle_alpha   90.00
_cell.angle_beta   90.00
_cell.angle_gamma   90.00
#
_symmetry.space_group_name_H-M   'P 1'
#
loop_
_entity.id
_entity.type
_entity.pdbx_description
1 polymer ?
#
loop_
_entity_poly.entity_id
_entity_poly.type
_entity_poly.pdbx_seq_one_letter_code
_entity_poly.pdbx_strand_id
1 'polypeptide(L)'
;MTHSSNNLSQEIVNISDLFSSLGERLLGAARQLHSPGSPPPEGLIEELGQARREFVVLRDRTKVRAEGLRVALPSAETLDTIQGLTAVLDLVAEAEIRQSKAEETRRRALSVLDRVLRLNHSGEREFAPLLDCQNQAQTLRERIVAGSWTALPAETEALSEAEHPFANLLALIEERDALHDDHWARLHDTIGATFGKPLAAAAARSKLIFSSEPTGSDDSELSSTGPYNPGTASPSHR
;
A
#
# COMPACT_ATOMS: atom_id res chain seq x y z
N MET A 1 8.16 12.55 11.26
CA MET A 1 8.67 11.16 11.23
C MET A 1 7.58 10.26 11.79
N THR A 2 7.13 9.24 11.08
CA THR A 2 6.10 8.32 11.57
C THR A 2 6.73 7.34 12.57
N HIS A 3 6.51 7.56 13.87
CA HIS A 3 6.96 6.62 14.90
C HIS A 3 6.16 5.32 14.78
N SER A 4 6.84 4.21 14.50
CA SER A 4 6.27 2.85 14.52
C SER A 4 6.05 2.38 15.95
N SER A 5 5.05 1.53 16.19
CA SER A 5 4.82 0.86 17.47
C SER A 5 6.11 0.29 18.09
N ASN A 6 6.96 -0.37 17.29
CA ASN A 6 8.22 -0.94 17.74
C ASN A 6 9.18 0.08 18.38
N ASN A 7 9.25 1.30 17.84
CA ASN A 7 10.10 2.35 18.41
C ASN A 7 9.54 2.84 19.76
N LEU A 8 8.23 3.01 19.85
CA LEU A 8 7.56 3.39 21.10
C LEU A 8 7.67 2.28 22.16
N SER A 9 7.58 1.01 21.78
CA SER A 9 7.74 -0.13 22.69
C SER A 9 9.15 -0.20 23.27
N GLN A 10 10.18 0.06 22.46
CA GLN A 10 11.54 0.14 22.95
C GLN A 10 11.73 1.31 23.92
N GLU A 11 11.12 2.46 23.65
CA GLU A 11 11.15 3.61 24.56
C GLU A 11 10.43 3.31 25.90
N ILE A 12 9.34 2.54 25.89
CA ILE A 12 8.69 2.08 27.13
C ILE A 12 9.64 1.21 27.96
N VAL A 13 10.35 0.27 27.33
CA VAL A 13 11.31 -0.59 28.04
C VAL A 13 12.39 0.25 28.72
N ASN A 14 12.95 1.22 27.99
CA ASN A 14 13.96 2.12 28.55
C ASN A 14 13.44 2.94 29.75
N ILE A 15 12.21 3.47 29.65
CA ILE A 15 11.58 4.21 30.75
C ILE A 15 11.26 3.29 31.94
N SER A 16 10.88 2.04 31.69
CA SER A 16 10.64 1.05 32.75
C SER A 16 11.90 0.74 33.54
N ASP A 17 13.03 0.56 32.85
CA ASP A 17 14.33 0.34 33.48
C ASP A 17 14.77 1.58 34.27
N LEU A 18 14.58 2.77 33.70
CA LEU A 18 14.84 4.05 34.37
C LEU A 18 14.02 4.19 35.66
N PHE A 19 12.72 3.93 35.61
CA PHE A 19 11.83 4.00 36.78
C PHE A 19 12.22 3.00 37.86
N SER A 20 12.63 1.79 37.48
CA SER A 20 13.11 0.77 38.42
C SER A 20 14.37 1.23 39.15
N SER A 21 15.36 1.73 38.40
CA SER A 21 16.61 2.26 38.99
C SER A 21 16.39 3.49 39.87
N LEU A 22 15.50 4.40 39.47
CA LEU A 22 15.13 5.57 40.27
C LEU A 22 14.38 5.16 41.53
N GLY A 23 13.51 4.14 41.46
CA GLY A 23 12.80 3.60 42.61
C GLY A 23 13.75 3.07 43.69
N GLU A 24 14.79 2.33 43.30
CA GLU A 24 15.82 1.85 44.23
C GLU A 24 16.59 3.00 44.90
N ARG A 25 16.99 4.01 44.11
CA ARG A 25 17.70 5.19 44.62
C ARG A 25 16.82 6.04 45.53
N LEU A 26 15.54 6.20 45.21
CA LEU A 26 14.57 6.91 46.05
C LEU A 26 14.34 6.18 47.37
N LEU A 27 14.27 4.84 47.36
CA LEU A 27 14.17 4.06 48.59
C LEU A 27 15.42 4.25 49.47
N GLY A 28 16.61 4.30 48.88
CA GLY A 28 17.85 4.63 49.56
C GLY A 28 17.83 6.03 50.18
N ALA A 29 17.44 7.04 49.40
CA ALA A 29 17.32 8.43 49.87
C ALA A 29 16.27 8.57 50.98
N ALA A 30 15.13 7.88 50.87
CA ALA A 30 14.08 7.87 51.89
C ALA A 30 14.59 7.33 53.24
N ARG A 31 15.43 6.29 53.22
CA ARG A 31 16.06 5.76 54.44
C ARG A 31 17.00 6.80 55.08
N GLN A 32 17.85 7.45 54.28
CA GLN A 32 18.76 8.49 54.77
C GLN A 32 18.01 9.72 55.34
N LEU A 33 16.89 10.08 54.72
CA LEU A 33 16.00 11.13 55.19
C LEU A 33 15.30 10.76 56.50
N HIS A 34 14.92 9.48 56.68
CA HIS A 34 14.33 9.02 57.93
C HIS A 34 15.35 8.95 59.08
N SER A 35 16.56 8.45 58.81
CA SER A 35 17.69 8.45 59.75
C SER A 35 18.98 8.28 58.95
N PRO A 36 19.91 9.27 58.96
CA PRO A 36 20.11 10.30 59.99
C PRO A 36 19.36 11.64 59.80
N GLY A 37 18.50 11.81 58.80
CA GLY A 37 17.80 13.09 58.54
C GLY A 37 18.35 13.87 57.34
N SER A 38 19.17 13.24 56.50
CA SER A 38 19.79 13.91 55.36
C SER A 38 18.79 14.15 54.23
N PRO A 39 18.73 15.34 53.62
CA PRO A 39 17.87 15.60 52.47
C PRO A 39 18.29 14.74 51.25
N PRO A 40 17.35 14.36 50.37
CA PRO A 40 17.68 13.69 49.11
C PRO A 40 18.60 14.56 48.23
N PRO A 41 19.49 13.95 47.43
CA PRO A 41 20.34 14.69 46.48
C PRO A 41 19.51 15.46 45.44
N GLU A 42 19.89 16.70 45.13
CA GLU A 42 19.17 17.55 44.16
C GLU A 42 19.06 16.90 42.77
N GLY A 43 20.15 16.30 42.27
CA GLY A 43 20.14 15.57 41.00
C GLY A 43 19.12 14.42 40.96
N LEU A 44 18.82 13.77 42.08
CA LEU A 44 17.79 12.71 42.12
C LEU A 44 16.39 13.29 41.91
N ILE A 45 16.12 14.49 42.41
CA ILE A 45 14.83 15.19 42.24
C ILE A 45 14.69 15.66 40.78
N GLU A 46 15.77 16.21 40.20
CA GLU A 46 15.80 16.63 38.80
C GLU A 46 15.57 15.46 37.84
N GLU A 47 16.27 14.34 38.06
CA GLU A 47 16.12 13.11 37.28
C GLU A 47 14.70 12.54 37.38
N LEU A 48 14.08 12.54 38.57
CA LEU A 48 12.69 12.11 38.73
C LEU A 48 11.73 13.01 37.94
N GLY A 49 11.94 14.33 38.01
CA GLY A 49 11.16 15.29 37.23
C GLY A 49 11.33 15.09 35.72
N GLN A 50 12.54 14.79 35.27
CA GLN A 50 12.85 14.50 33.88
C GLN A 50 12.19 13.20 33.41
N ALA A 51 12.33 12.12 34.16
CA ALA A 51 11.74 10.82 33.85
C ALA A 51 10.20 10.92 33.76
N ARG A 52 9.57 11.71 34.63
CA ARG A 52 8.12 12.00 34.56
C ARG A 52 7.74 12.72 33.27
N ARG A 53 8.52 13.72 32.83
CA ARG A 53 8.26 14.45 31.57
C ARG A 53 8.40 13.53 30.36
N GLU A 54 9.45 12.71 30.32
CA GLU A 54 9.68 11.74 29.24
C GLU A 54 8.53 10.74 29.11
N PHE A 55 8.06 10.21 30.24
CA PHE A 55 6.87 9.33 30.24
C PHE A 55 5.62 10.03 29.69
N VAL A 56 5.38 11.29 30.08
CA VAL A 56 4.24 12.06 29.57
C VAL A 56 4.33 12.27 28.06
N VAL A 57 5.52 12.61 27.54
CA VAL A 57 5.75 12.76 26.09
C VAL A 57 5.51 11.44 25.36
N LEU A 58 6.01 10.32 25.89
CA LEU A 58 5.79 9.01 25.32
C LEU A 58 4.31 8.63 25.30
N ARG A 59 3.60 8.86 26.42
CA ARG A 59 2.16 8.63 26.55
C ARG A 59 1.38 9.40 25.48
N ASP A 60 1.69 10.68 25.30
CA ASP A 60 0.97 11.53 24.35
C ASP A 60 1.27 11.13 22.90
N ARG A 61 2.50 10.71 22.58
CA ARG A 61 2.85 10.11 21.27
C ARG A 61 2.08 8.81 21.01
N THR A 62 1.98 7.94 22.01
CA THR A 62 1.21 6.70 21.92
C THR A 62 -0.28 6.98 21.67
N LYS A 63 -0.86 7.98 22.34
CA LYS A 63 -2.26 8.41 22.11
C LYS A 63 -2.48 8.88 20.68
N VAL A 64 -1.64 9.79 20.19
CA VAL A 64 -1.72 10.29 18.80
C VAL A 64 -1.64 9.13 17.80
N ARG A 65 -0.77 8.15 18.06
CA ARG A 65 -0.62 6.97 17.19
C ARG A 65 -1.87 6.08 17.23
N ALA A 66 -2.39 5.80 18.42
CA ALA A 66 -3.61 5.02 18.60
C ALA A 66 -4.82 5.68 17.91
N GLU A 67 -4.99 7.00 18.06
CA GLU A 67 -6.04 7.77 17.40
C GLU A 67 -5.93 7.70 15.87
N GLY A 68 -4.72 7.86 15.33
CA GLY A 68 -4.47 7.74 13.88
C GLY A 68 -4.83 6.35 13.31
N LEU A 69 -4.76 5.31 14.14
CA LEU A 69 -5.13 3.94 13.80
C LEU A 69 -6.54 3.56 14.28
N ARG A 70 -7.30 4.52 14.82
CA ARG A 70 -8.65 4.31 15.39
C ARG A 70 -8.70 3.20 16.45
N VAL A 71 -7.62 3.07 17.23
CA VAL A 71 -7.56 2.18 18.39
C VAL A 71 -8.25 2.87 19.57
N ALA A 72 -9.15 2.14 20.24
CA ALA A 72 -9.84 2.65 21.42
C ALA A 72 -8.85 2.84 22.58
N LEU A 73 -8.85 4.04 23.15
CA LEU A 73 -7.99 4.36 24.29
C LEU A 73 -8.70 4.01 25.61
N PRO A 74 -8.01 3.40 26.60
CA PRO A 74 -8.52 3.20 27.94
C PRO A 74 -8.58 4.54 28.72
N SER A 75 -9.02 4.49 29.98
CA SER A 75 -9.09 5.67 30.84
C SER A 75 -7.72 6.32 31.04
N ALA A 76 -7.73 7.62 31.36
CA ALA A 76 -6.51 8.37 31.60
C ALA A 76 -5.65 7.77 32.74
N GLU A 77 -6.30 7.25 33.79
CA GLU A 77 -5.62 6.62 34.93
C GLU A 77 -4.85 5.37 34.51
N THR A 78 -5.43 4.54 33.64
CA THR A 78 -4.74 3.36 33.10
C THR A 78 -3.55 3.76 32.25
N LEU A 79 -3.69 4.80 31.42
CA LEU A 79 -2.62 5.34 30.56
C LEU A 79 -1.47 6.00 31.33
N ASP A 80 -1.67 6.33 32.61
CA ASP A 80 -0.64 6.88 33.47
C ASP A 80 0.27 5.81 34.10
N THR A 81 0.12 4.56 33.65
CA THR A 81 0.97 3.43 34.06
C THR A 81 1.75 2.88 32.87
N ILE A 82 2.96 2.34 33.14
CA ILE A 82 3.75 1.62 32.13
C ILE A 82 2.94 0.45 31.55
N GLN A 83 2.30 -0.34 32.42
CA GLN A 83 1.51 -1.49 31.98
C GLN A 83 0.35 -1.10 31.07
N GLY A 84 -0.36 -0.02 31.38
CA GLY A 84 -1.44 0.48 30.54
C GLY A 84 -0.94 0.99 29.19
N LEU A 85 0.21 1.68 29.15
CA LEU A 85 0.83 2.09 27.90
C LEU A 85 1.31 0.92 27.04
N THR A 86 1.92 -0.10 27.65
CA THR A 86 2.32 -1.33 26.94
C THR A 86 1.11 -2.00 26.31
N ALA A 87 0.02 -2.18 27.06
CA ALA A 87 -1.20 -2.80 26.54
C ALA A 87 -1.79 -2.03 25.34
N VAL A 88 -1.73 -0.70 25.36
CA VAL A 88 -2.16 0.12 24.22
C VAL A 88 -1.22 -0.01 23.03
N LEU A 89 0.10 -0.08 23.26
CA LEU A 89 1.05 -0.30 22.17
C LEU A 89 0.88 -1.67 21.51
N ASP A 90 0.52 -2.71 22.25
CA ASP A 90 0.21 -4.02 21.68
C ASP A 90 -1.01 -3.93 20.74
N LEU A 91 -2.07 -3.22 21.17
CA LEU A 91 -3.24 -2.97 20.32
C LEU A 91 -2.91 -2.11 19.09
N VAL A 92 -2.02 -1.13 19.24
CA VAL A 92 -1.50 -0.32 18.13
C VAL A 92 -0.72 -1.18 17.15
N ALA A 93 0.16 -2.05 17.62
CA ALA A 93 0.93 -2.96 16.77
C ALA A 93 0.01 -3.88 15.94
N GLU A 94 -1.02 -4.46 16.56
CA GLU A 94 -2.02 -5.26 15.85
C GLU A 94 -2.80 -4.43 14.82
N ALA A 95 -3.16 -3.18 15.14
CA ALA A 95 -3.81 -2.28 14.20
C ALA A 95 -2.89 -1.91 13.02
N GLU A 96 -1.59 -1.72 13.24
CA GLU A 96 -0.60 -1.48 12.18
C GLU A 96 -0.50 -2.70 11.24
N ILE A 97 -0.50 -3.91 11.78
CA ILE A 97 -0.49 -5.16 10.99
C ILE A 97 -1.76 -5.24 10.13
N ARG A 98 -2.94 -5.02 10.72
CA ARG A 98 -4.22 -5.02 9.97
C ARG A 98 -4.27 -3.94 8.90
N GLN A 99 -3.80 -2.73 9.21
CA GLN A 99 -3.70 -1.65 8.23
C GLN A 99 -2.78 -2.05 7.08
N SER A 100 -1.58 -2.52 7.37
CA SER A 100 -0.61 -2.93 6.34
C SER A 100 -1.17 -4.01 5.41
N LYS A 101 -1.85 -5.02 5.98
CA LYS A 101 -2.54 -6.06 5.20
C LYS A 101 -3.64 -5.46 4.31
N ALA A 102 -4.50 -4.61 4.86
CA ALA A 102 -5.57 -3.95 4.11
C ALA A 102 -5.02 -3.07 2.97
N GLU A 103 -3.92 -2.35 3.20
CA GLU A 103 -3.25 -1.54 2.19
C GLU A 103 -2.63 -2.40 1.08
N GLU A 104 -2.06 -3.55 1.42
CA GLU A 104 -1.53 -4.50 0.44
C GLU A 104 -2.65 -5.13 -0.40
N THR A 105 -3.75 -5.55 0.24
CA THR A 105 -4.98 -6.01 -0.44
C THR A 105 -5.52 -4.93 -1.38
N ARG A 106 -5.60 -3.68 -0.92
CA ARG A 106 -5.99 -2.53 -1.76
C ARG A 106 -5.07 -2.39 -2.96
N ARG A 107 -3.75 -2.42 -2.76
CA ARG A 107 -2.75 -2.26 -3.82
C ARG A 107 -2.90 -3.35 -4.89
N ARG A 108 -3.06 -4.61 -4.49
CA ARG A 108 -3.28 -5.74 -5.42
C ARG A 108 -4.55 -5.57 -6.22
N ALA A 109 -5.66 -5.22 -5.55
CA ALA A 109 -6.94 -4.99 -6.20
C ALA A 109 -6.87 -3.86 -7.23
N LEU A 110 -6.25 -2.73 -6.87
CA LEU A 110 -6.06 -1.60 -7.80
C LEU A 110 -5.17 -1.98 -9.00
N SER A 111 -4.13 -2.78 -8.79
CA SER A 111 -3.28 -3.28 -9.88
C SER A 111 -4.08 -4.10 -10.91
N VAL A 112 -4.99 -4.97 -10.44
CA VAL A 112 -5.90 -5.72 -11.33
C VAL A 112 -6.79 -4.78 -12.14
N LEU A 113 -7.40 -3.79 -11.50
CA LEU A 113 -8.27 -2.82 -12.19
C LEU A 113 -7.49 -1.96 -13.19
N ASP A 114 -6.30 -1.48 -12.82
CA ASP A 114 -5.44 -0.70 -13.70
C ASP A 114 -5.03 -1.49 -14.95
N ARG A 115 -4.84 -2.82 -14.84
CA ARG A 115 -4.56 -3.69 -15.99
C ARG A 115 -5.77 -3.85 -16.90
N VAL A 116 -6.96 -4.04 -16.35
CA VAL A 116 -8.21 -4.08 -17.13
C VAL A 116 -8.45 -2.78 -17.89
N LEU A 117 -8.17 -1.64 -17.25
CA LEU A 117 -8.28 -0.32 -17.89
C LEU A 117 -7.28 -0.10 -19.04
N ARG A 118 -6.19 -0.87 -19.10
CA ARG A 118 -5.21 -0.83 -20.20
C ARG A 118 -5.55 -1.72 -21.38
N LEU A 119 -6.56 -2.58 -21.24
CA LEU A 119 -7.02 -3.45 -22.33
C LEU A 119 -7.56 -2.60 -23.49
N ASN A 120 -7.25 -3.03 -24.70
CA ASN A 120 -7.74 -2.48 -25.95
C ASN A 120 -8.16 -3.63 -26.86
N HIS A 121 -9.09 -3.36 -27.77
CA HIS A 121 -9.52 -4.36 -28.74
C HIS A 121 -8.74 -4.17 -30.07
N SER A 122 -8.14 -5.24 -30.59
CA SER A 122 -7.20 -5.17 -31.72
C SER A 122 -7.83 -4.88 -33.08
N GLY A 123 -9.14 -5.15 -33.25
CA GLY A 123 -9.88 -4.92 -34.51
C GLY A 123 -10.75 -3.66 -34.50
N GLU A 124 -11.64 -3.54 -33.52
CA GLU A 124 -12.56 -2.41 -33.35
C GLU A 124 -12.06 -1.43 -32.28
N ARG A 125 -11.90 -0.16 -32.67
CA ARG A 125 -11.43 0.92 -31.79
C ARG A 125 -12.47 1.32 -30.73
N GLU A 126 -13.76 1.14 -31.03
CA GLU A 126 -14.90 1.43 -30.15
C GLU A 126 -15.69 0.16 -29.84
N PHE A 127 -15.02 -0.83 -29.25
CA PHE A 127 -15.69 -2.05 -28.82
C PHE A 127 -16.51 -1.79 -27.55
N ALA A 128 -17.79 -1.46 -27.71
CA ALA A 128 -18.69 -1.05 -26.62
C ALA A 128 -18.69 -1.99 -25.39
N PRO A 129 -18.66 -3.33 -25.52
CA PRO A 129 -18.61 -4.23 -24.36
C PRO A 129 -17.34 -4.07 -23.50
N LEU A 130 -16.21 -3.70 -24.10
CA LEU A 130 -14.98 -3.39 -23.35
C LEU A 130 -15.10 -2.02 -22.66
N LEU A 131 -15.69 -1.03 -23.33
CA LEU A 131 -15.90 0.29 -22.72
C LEU A 131 -16.81 0.22 -21.49
N ASP A 132 -17.90 -0.56 -21.56
CA ASP A 132 -18.80 -0.80 -20.42
C ASP A 132 -18.07 -1.51 -19.26
N CYS A 133 -17.26 -2.52 -19.59
CA CYS A 133 -16.40 -3.22 -18.61
C CYS A 133 -15.40 -2.25 -17.95
N GLN A 134 -14.76 -1.38 -18.72
CA GLN A 134 -13.82 -0.36 -18.23
C GLN A 134 -14.50 0.69 -17.35
N ASN A 135 -15.71 1.13 -17.70
CA ASN A 135 -16.51 2.04 -16.87
C ASN A 135 -16.84 1.42 -15.50
N GLN A 136 -17.20 0.12 -15.48
CA GLN A 136 -17.42 -0.62 -14.23
C GLN A 136 -16.12 -0.74 -13.41
N ALA A 137 -15.00 -1.06 -14.07
CA ALA A 137 -13.69 -1.14 -13.43
C ALA A 137 -13.26 0.21 -12.83
N GLN A 138 -13.48 1.32 -13.54
CA GLN A 138 -13.19 2.67 -13.09
C GLN A 138 -14.05 3.06 -11.86
N THR A 139 -15.35 2.77 -11.91
CA THR A 139 -16.25 3.03 -10.77
C THR A 139 -15.81 2.27 -9.52
N LEU A 140 -15.42 1.00 -9.68
CA LEU A 140 -14.93 0.19 -8.57
C LEU A 140 -13.57 0.70 -8.05
N ARG A 141 -12.67 1.11 -8.95
CA ARG A 141 -11.37 1.70 -8.62
C ARG A 141 -11.55 2.95 -7.76
N GLU A 142 -12.45 3.84 -8.14
CA GLU A 142 -12.75 5.06 -7.38
C GLU A 142 -13.30 4.75 -5.98
N ARG A 143 -14.21 3.76 -5.86
CA ARG A 143 -14.71 3.28 -4.57
C ARG A 143 -13.59 2.74 -3.67
N ILE A 144 -12.66 1.95 -4.23
CA ILE A 144 -11.54 1.35 -3.49
C ILE A 144 -10.52 2.42 -3.05
N VAL A 145 -10.23 3.40 -3.92
CA VAL A 145 -9.33 4.52 -3.60
C VAL A 145 -9.92 5.42 -2.52
N ALA A 146 -11.22 5.71 -2.58
CA ALA A 146 -11.90 6.54 -1.58
C ALA A 146 -12.13 5.81 -0.23
N GLY A 147 -12.07 4.47 -0.21
CA GLY A 147 -12.34 3.66 0.97
C GLY A 147 -11.25 3.77 2.05
N SER A 148 -11.67 3.82 3.32
CA SER A 148 -10.76 3.70 4.46
C SER A 148 -10.20 2.28 4.58
N TRP A 149 -8.98 2.11 5.11
CA TRP A 149 -8.41 0.78 5.38
C TRP A 149 -9.25 -0.05 6.36
N THR A 150 -10.05 0.62 7.20
CA THR A 150 -10.99 -0.03 8.13
C THR A 150 -12.32 -0.45 7.49
N ALA A 151 -12.60 -0.01 6.27
CA ALA A 151 -13.89 -0.17 5.61
C ALA A 151 -13.68 -0.25 4.09
N LEU A 152 -12.86 -1.22 3.68
CA LEU A 152 -12.68 -1.53 2.27
C LEU A 152 -13.93 -2.23 1.71
N PRO A 153 -14.29 -1.98 0.44
CA PRO A 153 -15.33 -2.77 -0.24
C PRO A 153 -14.97 -4.27 -0.24
N ALA A 154 -15.96 -5.15 -0.10
CA ALA A 154 -15.77 -6.60 -0.12
C ALA A 154 -15.14 -7.08 -1.43
N GLU A 155 -15.43 -6.39 -2.53
CA GLU A 155 -14.87 -6.64 -3.85
C GLU A 155 -13.34 -6.48 -3.89
N THR A 156 -12.75 -5.73 -2.95
CA THR A 156 -11.29 -5.54 -2.86
C THR A 156 -10.58 -6.85 -2.53
N GLU A 157 -11.15 -7.66 -1.64
CA GLU A 157 -10.57 -8.95 -1.24
C GLU A 157 -10.64 -9.94 -2.40
N ALA A 158 -11.82 -10.10 -3.01
CA ALA A 158 -12.02 -10.93 -4.19
C ALA A 158 -11.11 -10.53 -5.37
N LEU A 159 -10.85 -9.24 -5.57
CA LEU A 159 -9.90 -8.75 -6.57
C LEU A 159 -8.45 -9.14 -6.22
N SER A 160 -8.09 -9.06 -4.93
CA SER A 160 -6.74 -9.38 -4.48
C SER A 160 -6.43 -10.88 -4.49
N GLU A 161 -7.45 -11.73 -4.33
CA GLU A 161 -7.36 -13.20 -4.34
C GLU A 161 -7.60 -13.80 -5.73
N ALA A 162 -7.74 -12.95 -6.76
CA ALA A 162 -8.01 -13.33 -8.14
C ALA A 162 -9.33 -14.08 -8.37
N GLU A 163 -10.31 -13.97 -7.47
CA GLU A 163 -11.64 -14.57 -7.60
C GLU A 163 -12.64 -13.66 -8.33
N HIS A 164 -12.36 -12.36 -8.36
CA HIS A 164 -13.25 -11.38 -8.98
C HIS A 164 -13.31 -11.56 -10.51
N PRO A 165 -14.48 -11.34 -11.16
CA PRO A 165 -14.62 -11.44 -12.62
C PRO A 165 -13.59 -10.66 -13.45
N PHE A 166 -13.12 -9.52 -12.95
CA PHE A 166 -12.02 -8.75 -13.57
C PHE A 166 -10.68 -9.49 -13.56
N ALA A 167 -10.34 -10.18 -12.46
CA ALA A 167 -9.14 -11.01 -12.40
C ALA A 167 -9.27 -12.24 -13.29
N ASN A 168 -10.46 -12.87 -13.32
CA ASN A 168 -10.78 -13.97 -14.23
C ASN A 168 -10.62 -13.58 -15.70
N LEU A 169 -11.02 -12.36 -16.07
CA LEU A 169 -10.81 -11.81 -17.41
C LEU A 169 -9.32 -11.70 -17.77
N LEU A 170 -8.49 -11.19 -16.85
CA LEU A 170 -7.05 -11.12 -17.07
C LEU A 170 -6.42 -12.51 -17.17
N ALA A 171 -6.79 -13.45 -16.30
CA ALA A 171 -6.32 -14.83 -16.35
C ALA A 171 -6.65 -15.50 -17.70
N LEU A 172 -7.86 -15.29 -18.23
CA LEU A 172 -8.26 -15.82 -19.54
C LEU A 172 -7.41 -15.26 -20.70
N ILE A 173 -6.93 -14.02 -20.59
CA ILE A 173 -6.12 -13.35 -21.61
C ILE A 173 -4.64 -13.74 -21.49
N GLU A 174 -4.12 -13.84 -20.26
CA GLU A 174 -2.69 -13.98 -19.98
C GLU A 174 -2.23 -15.42 -19.81
N GLU A 175 -3.04 -16.28 -19.19
CA GLU A 175 -2.67 -17.66 -18.84
C GLU A 175 -3.26 -18.68 -19.82
N ARG A 176 -3.67 -18.24 -21.01
CA ARG A 176 -4.40 -19.03 -22.01
C ARG A 176 -3.76 -20.38 -22.32
N ASP A 177 -2.42 -20.42 -22.43
CA ASP A 177 -1.69 -21.63 -22.81
C ASP A 177 -1.38 -22.55 -21.61
N ALA A 178 -1.59 -22.07 -20.37
CA ALA A 178 -1.35 -22.80 -19.13
C ALA A 178 -2.65 -23.31 -18.46
N LEU A 179 -3.80 -22.77 -18.85
CA LEU A 179 -5.11 -23.14 -18.31
C LEU A 179 -5.57 -24.50 -18.84
N HIS A 180 -6.08 -25.35 -17.94
CA HIS A 180 -6.77 -26.57 -18.32
C HIS A 180 -8.16 -26.25 -18.90
N ASP A 181 -8.62 -27.04 -19.87
CA ASP A 181 -9.88 -26.81 -20.59
C ASP A 181 -11.09 -26.60 -19.67
N ASP A 182 -11.22 -27.38 -18.59
CA ASP A 182 -12.31 -27.24 -17.63
C ASP A 182 -12.26 -25.91 -16.86
N HIS A 183 -11.05 -25.43 -16.53
CA HIS A 183 -10.87 -24.15 -15.85
C HIS A 183 -11.16 -23.00 -16.81
N TRP A 184 -10.67 -23.12 -18.04
CA TRP A 184 -10.93 -22.16 -19.11
C TRP A 184 -12.43 -22.00 -19.38
N ALA A 185 -13.17 -23.10 -19.49
CA ALA A 185 -14.62 -23.07 -19.73
C ALA A 185 -15.38 -22.35 -18.61
N ARG A 186 -15.03 -22.62 -17.34
CA ARG A 186 -15.62 -21.94 -16.17
C ARG A 186 -15.34 -20.45 -16.17
N LEU A 187 -14.11 -20.03 -16.48
CA LEU A 187 -13.75 -18.61 -16.58
C LEU A 187 -14.52 -17.93 -17.70
N HIS A 188 -14.58 -18.55 -18.88
CA HIS A 188 -15.31 -18.02 -20.03
C HIS A 188 -16.81 -17.85 -19.74
N ASP A 189 -17.45 -18.84 -19.10
CA ASP A 189 -18.86 -18.75 -18.72
C ASP A 189 -19.12 -17.67 -17.67
N THR A 190 -18.23 -17.55 -16.67
CA THR A 190 -18.31 -16.51 -15.62
C THR A 190 -18.20 -15.10 -16.21
N ILE A 191 -17.25 -14.88 -17.12
CA ILE A 191 -17.08 -13.61 -17.84
C ILE A 191 -18.29 -13.34 -18.74
N GLY A 192 -18.77 -14.36 -19.44
CA GLY A 192 -19.93 -14.25 -20.33
C GLY A 192 -21.23 -13.89 -19.59
N ALA A 193 -21.40 -14.41 -18.37
CA ALA A 193 -22.53 -14.09 -17.49
C ALA A 193 -22.42 -12.69 -16.88
N THR A 194 -21.21 -12.23 -16.56
CA THR A 194 -20.98 -10.97 -15.84
C THR A 194 -20.87 -9.76 -16.78
N PHE A 195 -20.02 -9.85 -17.81
CA PHE A 195 -19.70 -8.75 -18.72
C PHE A 195 -20.28 -8.94 -20.12
N GLY A 196 -20.91 -10.08 -20.38
CA GLY A 196 -21.55 -10.41 -21.64
C GLY A 196 -20.71 -11.31 -22.55
N LYS A 197 -21.42 -12.11 -23.34
CA LYS A 197 -20.85 -13.06 -24.32
C LYS A 197 -19.89 -12.42 -25.34
N PRO A 198 -20.11 -11.19 -25.84
CA PRO A 198 -19.18 -10.57 -26.79
C PRO A 198 -17.79 -10.37 -26.20
N LEU A 199 -17.69 -9.99 -24.92
CA LEU A 199 -16.41 -9.75 -24.25
C LEU A 199 -15.68 -11.08 -23.98
N ALA A 200 -16.39 -12.10 -23.48
CA ALA A 200 -15.82 -13.44 -23.27
C ALA A 200 -15.25 -14.02 -24.57
N ALA A 201 -15.98 -13.88 -25.68
CA ALA A 201 -15.55 -14.36 -26.98
C ALA A 201 -14.35 -13.56 -27.55
N ALA A 202 -14.26 -12.26 -27.26
CA ALA A 202 -13.12 -11.44 -27.65
C ALA A 202 -11.84 -11.85 -26.89
N ALA A 203 -11.96 -12.10 -25.58
CA ALA A 203 -10.87 -12.60 -24.74
C ALA A 203 -10.39 -13.98 -25.22
N ALA A 204 -11.32 -14.92 -25.46
CA ALA A 204 -11.04 -16.27 -25.96
C ALA A 204 -10.27 -16.30 -27.29
N ARG A 205 -10.52 -15.30 -28.15
CA ARG A 205 -9.95 -15.17 -29.49
C ARG A 205 -8.69 -14.29 -29.55
N SER A 206 -8.13 -13.91 -28.40
CA SER A 206 -6.95 -13.03 -28.33
C SER A 206 -7.14 -11.69 -29.06
N LYS A 207 -8.38 -11.18 -29.09
CA LYS A 207 -8.69 -9.86 -29.65
C LYS A 207 -8.51 -8.72 -28.65
N LEU A 208 -8.28 -9.04 -27.37
CA LEU A 208 -7.95 -8.09 -26.33
C LEU A 208 -6.44 -8.04 -26.16
N ILE A 209 -5.85 -6.87 -26.36
CA ILE A 209 -4.43 -6.60 -26.25
C ILE A 209 -4.20 -5.52 -25.20
N PHE A 210 -3.07 -5.57 -24.49
CA PHE A 210 -2.67 -4.46 -23.65
C PHE A 210 -2.18 -3.32 -24.54
N SER A 211 -2.63 -2.11 -24.24
CA SER A 211 -2.06 -0.91 -24.85
C SER A 211 -0.58 -0.86 -24.50
N SER A 212 0.30 -1.09 -25.47
CA SER A 212 1.68 -0.67 -25.35
C SER A 212 1.67 0.86 -25.22
N GLU A 213 2.43 1.42 -24.27
CA GLU A 213 2.81 2.83 -24.37
C GLU A 213 3.29 3.10 -25.80
N PRO A 214 3.02 4.29 -26.38
CA PRO A 214 3.56 4.64 -27.67
C PRO A 214 5.08 4.71 -27.50
N THR A 215 5.76 3.62 -27.83
CA THR A 215 7.20 3.60 -28.05
C THR A 215 7.44 4.68 -29.10
N GLY A 216 8.12 5.75 -28.69
CA GLY A 216 8.45 6.86 -29.56
C GLY A 216 9.06 6.32 -30.85
N SER A 217 8.35 6.59 -31.94
CA SER A 217 8.79 6.53 -33.34
C SER A 217 10.26 6.20 -33.55
N ASP A 218 10.54 4.94 -33.90
CA ASP A 218 11.49 4.61 -34.95
C ASP A 218 10.97 5.22 -36.25
N ASP A 219 11.55 6.34 -36.67
CA ASP A 219 11.59 6.71 -38.08
C ASP A 219 12.80 5.99 -38.73
N SER A 220 12.54 4.80 -39.25
CA SER A 220 13.16 4.29 -40.47
C SER A 220 12.10 4.49 -41.56
N GLU A 221 12.35 5.02 -42.75
CA GLU A 221 13.39 4.67 -43.72
C GLU A 221 13.21 5.54 -44.98
N LEU A 222 14.07 5.33 -45.99
CA LEU A 222 14.03 5.76 -47.41
C LEU A 222 15.02 6.91 -47.74
N SER A 223 15.95 6.81 -48.69
CA SER A 223 16.19 5.82 -49.74
C SER A 223 17.58 6.01 -50.35
N SER A 224 18.20 4.88 -50.67
CA SER A 224 19.25 4.73 -51.67
C SER A 224 18.68 4.98 -53.07
N THR A 225 19.35 5.81 -53.90
CA THR A 225 19.60 5.58 -55.34
C THR A 225 20.37 6.78 -55.93
N GLY A 226 21.60 6.55 -56.38
CA GLY A 226 22.25 7.43 -57.37
C GLY A 226 21.62 7.25 -58.76
N PRO A 227 21.89 8.16 -59.71
CA PRO A 227 22.91 7.80 -60.69
C PRO A 227 23.77 8.98 -61.24
N TYR A 228 25.01 8.63 -61.60
CA TYR A 228 25.66 8.87 -62.90
C TYR A 228 25.54 10.25 -63.56
N ASN A 229 26.68 10.96 -63.71
CA ASN A 229 26.84 12.05 -64.67
C ASN A 229 28.15 11.87 -65.47
N PRO A 230 28.11 11.63 -66.78
CA PRO A 230 29.30 11.61 -67.64
C PRO A 230 29.60 13.03 -68.16
N GLY A 231 30.88 13.37 -68.25
CA GLY A 231 31.32 14.73 -68.57
C GLY A 231 31.17 15.14 -70.04
N THR A 232 31.39 16.44 -70.32
CA THR A 232 32.43 16.97 -71.22
C THR A 232 32.31 18.49 -71.42
N ALA A 233 33.48 19.11 -71.64
CA ALA A 233 33.75 20.29 -72.46
C ALA A 233 33.57 21.72 -71.88
N SER A 234 34.71 22.29 -71.45
CA SER A 234 35.24 23.63 -71.81
C SER A 234 34.84 24.11 -73.22
N PRO A 235 34.81 25.43 -73.57
CA PRO A 235 35.97 26.34 -73.40
C PRO A 235 35.74 27.88 -73.29
N SER A 236 36.81 28.53 -72.79
CA SER A 236 37.49 29.77 -73.25
C SER A 236 36.86 31.18 -73.25
N HIS A 237 37.79 32.11 -72.96
CA HIS A 237 37.85 33.57 -73.22
C HIS A 237 37.10 34.47 -72.23
N ARG A 238 37.70 35.51 -71.64
CA ARG A 238 38.89 36.29 -71.99
C ARG A 238 39.39 37.06 -70.77
#